data_AF-F4LSS4-F1
#
_entry.id   AF-F4LSS4-F1
#
_cell.length_a   1.000
_cell.length_b   1.000
_cell.length_c   1.000
_cell.angle_alpha   90.00
_cell.angle_beta   90.00
_cell.angle_gamma   90.00
#
_symmetry.space_group_name_H-M   'P 1'
#
loop_
_entity.id
_entity.type
_entity.pdbx_description
1 polymer ?
#
loop_
_entity_poly.entity_id
_entity_poly.type
_entity_poly.pdbx_seq_one_letter_code
_entity_poly.pdbx_strand_id
1 'polypeptide(L)'
;MSMKGKRKFKIRHLLFLLFLIYVASTLAMQQFKITKLAQQEAQLKARMKEVTEQREELEEEISLLHTDEYIEGVARDELGLVKPGEYIYKGVESPKE
;
A
#
# COMPACT_ATOMS: atom_id res chain seq x y z
N MET A 1 52.49 51.32 21.90
CA MET A 1 51.15 50.92 22.40
C MET A 1 50.43 50.10 21.34
N SER A 2 50.51 48.76 21.39
CA SER A 2 50.02 47.88 20.33
C SER A 2 48.89 46.99 20.84
N MET A 3 47.64 47.40 20.61
CA MET A 3 46.46 46.56 20.81
C MET A 3 46.22 45.68 19.57
N LYS A 4 47.15 44.78 19.22
CA LYS A 4 46.99 43.83 18.11
C LYS A 4 46.58 42.40 18.53
N GLY A 5 46.41 42.13 19.83
CA GLY A 5 46.06 40.78 20.34
C GLY A 5 44.56 40.42 20.30
N LYS A 6 43.64 41.39 20.18
CA LYS A 6 42.20 41.15 20.34
C LYS A 6 41.45 40.75 19.06
N ARG A 7 42.00 41.04 17.87
CA ARG A 7 41.31 40.78 16.58
C ARG A 7 41.34 39.31 16.15
N LYS A 8 42.43 38.59 16.40
CA LYS A 8 42.56 37.16 16.06
C LYS A 8 41.60 36.28 16.85
N PHE A 9 41.37 36.60 18.13
CA PHE A 9 40.39 35.92 18.98
C PHE A 9 38.94 36.14 18.50
N LYS A 10 38.59 37.37 18.13
CA LYS A 10 37.25 37.69 17.57
C LYS A 10 36.98 36.96 16.25
N ILE A 11 37.98 36.87 15.37
CA ILE A 11 37.87 36.09 14.13
C ILE A 11 37.73 34.59 14.39
N ARG A 12 38.48 34.04 15.35
CA ARG A 12 38.33 32.62 15.72
C ARG A 12 36.92 32.30 16.24
N HIS A 13 36.36 33.18 17.07
CA HIS A 13 34.99 33.00 17.57
C HIS A 13 33.94 33.19 16.48
N LEU A 14 34.15 34.11 15.53
CA LEU A 14 33.27 34.27 14.37
C LEU A 14 33.28 33.02 13.47
N LEU A 15 34.46 32.46 13.19
CA LEU A 15 34.59 31.21 12.42
C LEU A 15 33.95 30.03 13.15
N PHE A 16 34.12 29.96 14.47
CA PHE A 16 33.48 28.93 15.28
C PHE A 16 31.96 29.06 15.30
N LEU A 17 31.43 30.29 15.37
CA LEU A 17 29.99 30.54 15.26
C LEU A 17 29.45 30.11 13.90
N LEU A 18 30.13 30.46 12.81
CA LEU A 18 29.75 30.03 11.47
C LEU A 18 29.78 28.51 11.31
N PHE A 19 30.80 27.85 11.88
CA PHE A 19 30.89 26.40 11.90
C PHE A 19 29.71 25.78 12.66
N LEU A 20 29.36 26.31 13.84
CA LEU A 20 28.19 25.85 14.59
C LEU A 20 26.89 26.03 13.82
N ILE A 21 26.70 27.18 13.15
CA ILE A 21 25.53 27.43 12.31
C ILE A 21 25.46 26.42 11.16
N TYR A 22 26.58 26.13 10.51
CA TYR A 22 26.66 25.14 9.42
C TYR A 22 26.30 23.72 9.90
N VAL A 23 26.83 23.31 11.05
CA VAL A 23 26.50 21.99 11.63
C VAL A 23 25.03 21.94 12.03
N ALA A 24 24.53 22.97 12.71
CA ALA A 24 23.13 23.04 13.13
C ALA A 24 22.17 23.02 11.93
N SER A 25 22.45 23.75 10.86
CA SER A 25 21.62 23.76 9.66
C SER A 25 21.64 22.40 8.94
N THR A 26 22.81 21.76 8.88
CA THR A 26 22.96 20.42 8.28
C THR A 26 22.18 19.37 9.07
N LEU A 27 22.29 19.38 10.41
CA LEU A 27 21.56 18.47 11.29
C LEU A 27 20.05 18.69 11.19
N ALA A 28 19.59 19.95 11.17
CA ALA A 28 18.18 20.27 10.99
C ALA A 28 17.66 19.73 9.65
N MET A 29 18.37 19.96 8.55
CA MET A 29 17.96 19.50 7.22
C MET A 29 17.97 17.97 7.10
N GLN A 30 18.96 17.31 7.72
CA GLN A 30 18.99 15.85 7.82
C GLN A 30 17.82 15.30 8.63
N GLN A 31 17.47 15.93 9.75
CA GLN A 31 16.35 15.50 10.58
C GLN A 31 15.02 15.55 9.81
N PHE A 32 14.76 16.63 9.05
CA PHE A 32 13.58 16.72 8.19
C PHE A 32 13.55 15.65 7.09
N LYS A 33 14.71 15.32 6.52
CA LYS A 33 14.80 14.27 5.49
C LYS A 33 14.48 12.89 6.08
N ILE A 34 15.02 12.59 7.27
CA ILE A 34 14.78 11.32 7.96
C ILE A 34 13.30 11.17 8.31
N THR A 35 12.66 12.20 8.86
CA THR A 35 11.23 12.13 9.20
C THR A 35 10.36 11.96 7.96
N LYS A 36 10.67 12.67 6.87
CA LYS A 36 9.97 12.51 5.60
C LYS A 36 10.12 11.09 5.04
N LEU A 37 11.33 10.54 5.05
CA LEU A 37 11.58 9.17 4.58
C LEU A 37 10.85 8.14 5.45
N ALA A 38 10.85 8.30 6.77
CA ALA A 38 10.12 7.43 7.68
C ALA A 38 8.60 7.46 7.43
N GLN A 39 8.04 8.65 7.16
CA GLN A 39 6.62 8.78 6.78
C GLN A 39 6.32 8.10 5.44
N GLN A 40 7.19 8.25 4.44
CA GLN A 40 7.04 7.57 3.16
C GLN A 40 7.11 6.05 3.32
N GLU A 41 8.06 5.54 4.11
CA GLU A 41 8.18 4.12 4.40
C GLU A 41 6.92 3.57 5.07
N ALA A 42 6.37 4.30 6.07
CA ALA A 42 5.14 3.91 6.74
C ALA A 42 3.94 3.87 5.78
N GLN A 43 3.81 4.87 4.89
CA GLN A 43 2.75 4.90 3.88
C GLN A 43 2.88 3.76 2.87
N LEU A 44 4.10 3.47 2.40
CA LEU A 44 4.34 2.36 1.48
C LEU A 44 4.01 1.03 2.14
N LYS A 45 4.42 0.82 3.40
CA LYS A 45 4.07 -0.39 4.17
C LYS A 45 2.57 -0.56 4.35
N ALA A 46 1.85 0.53 4.64
CA ALA A 46 0.39 0.49 4.74
C ALA A 46 -0.26 0.08 3.40
N ARG A 47 0.17 0.65 2.28
CA ARG A 47 -0.31 0.26 0.95
C ARG A 47 0.02 -1.18 0.61
N MET A 48 1.23 -1.65 0.93
CA MET A 48 1.60 -3.04 0.71
C MET A 48 0.71 -3.98 1.49
N LYS A 49 0.40 -3.65 2.75
CA LYS A 49 -0.51 -4.43 3.58
C LYS A 49 -1.91 -4.48 2.95
N GLU A 50 -2.47 -3.33 2.60
CA GLU A 50 -3.79 -3.23 1.96
C GLU A 50 -3.89 -4.05 0.67
N VAL A 51 -2.89 -3.93 -0.22
CA VAL A 51 -2.86 -4.69 -1.48
C VAL A 51 -2.66 -6.19 -1.23
N THR A 52 -1.93 -6.56 -0.18
CA THR A 52 -1.75 -7.99 0.18
C THR A 52 -3.05 -8.58 0.72
N GLU A 53 -3.75 -7.84 1.59
CA GLU A 53 -5.07 -8.25 2.11
C GLU A 53 -6.08 -8.39 0.96
N GLN A 54 -6.15 -7.42 0.04
CA GLN A 54 -7.02 -7.53 -1.16
C GLN A 54 -6.66 -8.74 -2.03
N ARG A 55 -5.36 -9.06 -2.16
CA ARG A 55 -4.93 -10.22 -2.92
C ARG A 55 -5.38 -11.51 -2.24
N GLU A 56 -5.23 -11.63 -0.93
CA GLU A 56 -5.66 -12.81 -0.17
C GLU A 56 -7.18 -13.01 -0.28
N GLU A 57 -7.96 -11.93 -0.17
CA GLU A 57 -9.42 -11.95 -0.34
C GLU A 57 -9.82 -12.42 -1.75
N LEU A 58 -9.16 -11.89 -2.79
CA LEU A 58 -9.41 -12.33 -4.17
C LEU A 58 -8.99 -13.78 -4.42
N GLU A 59 -7.89 -14.24 -3.83
CA GLU A 59 -7.46 -15.64 -3.92
C GLU A 59 -8.48 -16.58 -3.23
N GLU A 60 -9.05 -16.16 -2.10
CA GLU A 60 -10.14 -16.88 -1.43
C GLU A 60 -11.41 -16.91 -2.30
N GLU A 61 -11.82 -15.78 -2.87
CA GLU A 61 -12.98 -15.71 -3.78
C GLU A 61 -12.79 -16.63 -4.99
N ILE A 62 -11.62 -16.57 -5.65
CA ILE A 62 -11.27 -17.47 -6.75
C ILE A 62 -11.38 -18.93 -6.31
N SER A 63 -10.87 -19.29 -5.13
CA SER A 63 -10.95 -20.67 -4.62
C SER A 63 -12.40 -21.14 -4.43
N LEU A 64 -13.29 -20.26 -3.97
CA LEU A 64 -14.72 -20.55 -3.81
C LEU A 64 -15.43 -20.72 -5.16
N LEU A 65 -15.08 -19.89 -6.15
CA LEU A 65 -15.60 -19.97 -7.51
C LEU A 65 -15.16 -21.25 -8.25
N HIS A 66 -14.03 -21.84 -7.87
CA HIS A 66 -13.52 -23.09 -8.44
C HIS A 66 -14.06 -24.36 -7.77
N THR A 67 -15.01 -24.24 -6.84
CA THR A 67 -15.67 -25.41 -6.25
C THR A 67 -16.59 -26.09 -7.26
N ASP A 68 -16.67 -27.43 -7.20
CA ASP A 68 -17.54 -28.22 -8.08
C ASP A 68 -19.01 -27.78 -7.99
N GLU A 69 -19.45 -27.30 -6.82
CA GLU A 69 -20.80 -26.80 -6.58
C GLU A 69 -21.09 -25.47 -7.29
N TYR A 70 -20.14 -24.54 -7.28
CA TYR A 70 -20.28 -23.28 -8.03
C TYR A 70 -20.26 -23.53 -9.54
N ILE A 71 -19.34 -24.38 -10.00
CA ILE A 71 -19.25 -24.78 -11.42
C ILE A 71 -20.53 -25.49 -11.86
N GLU A 72 -21.08 -26.39 -11.03
CA GLU A 72 -22.35 -27.06 -11.28
C GLU A 72 -23.53 -26.09 -11.34
N GLY A 73 -23.58 -25.10 -10.44
CA GLY A 73 -24.58 -24.03 -10.46
C GLY A 73 -24.56 -23.24 -11.76
N VAL A 74 -23.39 -22.72 -12.14
CA VAL A 74 -23.22 -21.99 -13.42
C VAL A 74 -23.55 -22.87 -14.62
N ALA A 75 -23.15 -24.14 -14.61
CA ALA A 75 -23.46 -25.09 -15.68
C ALA A 75 -24.97 -25.37 -15.79
N ARG A 76 -25.70 -25.42 -14.67
CA ARG A 76 -27.15 -25.58 -14.64
C ARG A 76 -27.87 -24.32 -15.11
N ASP A 77 -27.43 -23.15 -14.66
CA ASP A 77 -28.10 -21.87 -14.90
C ASP A 77 -27.83 -21.32 -16.32
N GLU A 78 -26.57 -21.28 -16.73
CA GLU A 78 -26.15 -20.70 -18.03
C GLU A 78 -26.22 -21.71 -19.17
N LEU A 79 -25.87 -22.97 -18.90
CA LEU A 79 -25.79 -24.01 -19.94
C LEU A 79 -26.96 -25.00 -19.91
N GLY A 80 -27.82 -24.95 -18.89
CA GLY A 80 -28.94 -25.89 -18.75
C GLY A 80 -28.51 -27.34 -18.56
N LEU A 81 -27.26 -27.57 -18.12
CA LEU A 81 -26.70 -28.90 -17.96
C LEU A 81 -27.25 -29.57 -16.68
N VAL A 82 -27.43 -30.88 -16.72
CA VAL A 82 -27.88 -31.68 -15.58
C VAL A 82 -27.00 -32.91 -15.42
N LYS A 83 -26.93 -33.47 -14.21
CA LYS A 83 -26.11 -34.67 -13.98
C LYS A 83 -26.69 -35.88 -14.73
N PRO A 84 -25.86 -36.87 -15.09
CA PRO A 84 -26.33 -38.12 -15.68
C PRO A 84 -27.39 -38.78 -14.78
N GLY A 85 -28.63 -38.89 -15.26
CA GLY A 85 -29.76 -39.45 -14.51
C GLY A 85 -30.80 -38.44 -14.01
N GLU A 86 -30.58 -37.14 -14.22
CA GLU A 86 -31.56 -36.07 -13.92
C GLU A 86 -32.34 -35.64 -15.18
N TYR A 87 -33.60 -35.20 -15.01
CA TYR A 87 -34.49 -34.77 -16.10
C TYR A 87 -34.95 -33.33 -15.91
N ILE A 88 -34.89 -32.52 -16.98
CA ILE A 88 -35.35 -31.12 -16.98
C ILE A 88 -36.86 -31.08 -17.26
N TYR A 89 -37.65 -30.63 -16.29
CA TYR A 89 -39.08 -30.33 -16.49
C TYR A 89 -39.26 -28.86 -16.91
N LYS A 90 -39.43 -28.61 -18.22
CA LYS A 90 -39.92 -27.31 -18.70
C LYS A 90 -41.45 -27.31 -18.61
N GLY A 91 -42.00 -26.44 -17.75
CA GLY A 91 -43.44 -26.25 -17.66
C GLY A 91 -44.00 -25.85 -19.02
N VAL A 92 -44.79 -26.73 -19.63
CA VAL A 92 -45.56 -26.38 -20.83
C VAL A 92 -46.68 -25.48 -20.35
N GLU A 93 -46.53 -24.16 -20.55
CA GLU A 93 -47.66 -23.26 -20.41
C GLU A 93 -48.72 -23.70 -21.40
N SER A 94 -49.76 -24.37 -20.90
CA SER A 94 -50.90 -24.79 -21.71
C SER A 94 -51.53 -23.53 -22.33
N PRO A 95 -51.79 -23.52 -23.65
CA PRO A 95 -52.50 -22.41 -24.28
C PRO A 95 -53.82 -22.23 -23.53
N LYS A 96 -54.01 -21.06 -22.92
CA LYS A 96 -55.33 -20.65 -22.45
C LYS A 96 -56.16 -20.41 -23.70
N GLU A 97 -57.04 -21.37 -24.01
CA GLU A 97 -58.16 -21.19 -24.95
C GLU A 97 -59.06 -20.02 -24.54
#